data_AF-M7TVL8-F1
#
_entry.id   AF-M7TVL8-F1
#
_cell.length_a   1.000
_cell.length_b   1.000
_cell.length_c   1.000
_cell.angle_alpha   90.00
_cell.angle_beta   90.00
_cell.angle_gamma   90.00
#
_symmetry.space_group_name_H-M   'P 1'
#
loop_
_entity.id
_entity.type
_entity.pdbx_description
1 polymer ?
#
loop_
_entity_poly.entity_id
_entity_poly.type
_entity_poly.pdbx_seq_one_letter_code
_entity_poly.pdbx_strand_id
1 'polypeptide(L)'
;MPSAPNFDLYEALEVPRDASAQDITKSYRRLARVHHPDKNLENVNATENFQKVQAAYEILSDERQRRDYDQPVLLNLFSGHGRQYHPPENYEDEYDGMEEMMFDQFLRIFFTRASSRPGYDRSAEFEAEMERREREAKLRREAEAAWEADRATARLEKARRDAAEKAKRDAKAELKKTMEDDAANLKEKTEMEYKLKMELIFAANGCVTDAEKQTCCEHCFFWPKEHMKKKFKCLTCGQKRGMTQYKCPYCALALCQLCLGAKRFTKKL
;
A
#
# COMPACT_ATOMS: atom_id res chain seq x y z
N MET A 1 -33.61 -6.68 -51.64
CA MET A 1 -33.65 -5.25 -52.01
C MET A 1 -34.88 -4.66 -51.32
N PRO A 2 -34.75 -3.90 -50.23
CA PRO A 2 -35.90 -3.19 -49.67
C PRO A 2 -36.43 -2.19 -50.71
N SER A 3 -37.75 -2.08 -50.80
CA SER A 3 -38.45 -1.20 -51.74
C SER A 3 -38.05 0.25 -51.50
N ALA A 4 -37.77 1.02 -52.57
CA ALA A 4 -37.47 2.45 -52.45
C ALA A 4 -38.62 3.17 -51.72
N PRO A 5 -38.33 4.03 -50.73
CA PRO A 5 -39.35 4.78 -50.01
C PRO A 5 -40.07 5.76 -50.95
N ASN A 6 -41.40 5.81 -50.85
CA ASN A 6 -42.26 6.72 -51.64
C ASN A 6 -42.23 8.19 -51.17
N PHE A 7 -41.25 8.58 -50.35
CA PHE A 7 -41.10 9.93 -49.80
C PHE A 7 -39.65 10.43 -49.99
N ASP A 8 -39.48 11.74 -50.06
CA ASP A 8 -38.15 12.35 -50.24
C ASP A 8 -37.31 12.18 -48.97
N LEU A 9 -36.16 11.51 -49.10
CA LEU A 9 -35.28 11.20 -47.97
C LEU A 9 -34.59 12.45 -47.42
N TYR A 10 -34.28 13.40 -48.29
CA TYR A 10 -33.64 14.66 -47.90
C TYR A 10 -34.60 15.57 -47.14
N GLU A 11 -35.87 15.58 -47.55
CA GLU A 11 -36.95 16.29 -46.85
C GLU A 11 -37.20 15.66 -45.47
N ALA A 12 -37.22 14.33 -45.38
CA ALA A 12 -37.40 13.61 -44.12
C ALA A 12 -36.31 13.92 -43.08
N LEU A 13 -35.08 14.21 -43.52
CA LEU A 13 -33.97 14.61 -42.66
C LEU A 13 -33.81 16.14 -42.52
N GLU A 14 -34.69 16.94 -43.12
CA GLU A 14 -34.60 18.41 -43.14
C GLU A 14 -33.23 18.93 -43.61
N VAL A 15 -32.62 18.25 -44.59
CA VAL A 15 -31.30 18.59 -45.13
C VAL A 15 -31.35 18.87 -46.64
N PRO A 16 -30.48 19.75 -47.17
CA PRO A 16 -30.37 19.93 -48.60
C PRO A 16 -29.77 18.68 -49.27
N ARG A 17 -30.03 18.50 -50.57
CA ARG A 17 -29.48 17.38 -51.37
C ARG A 17 -27.96 17.36 -51.43
N ASP A 18 -27.33 18.54 -51.30
CA ASP A 18 -25.87 18.70 -51.28
C ASP A 18 -25.26 18.56 -49.87
N ALA A 19 -26.04 18.11 -48.87
CA ALA A 19 -25.57 17.99 -47.49
C ALA A 19 -24.38 17.02 -47.37
N SER A 20 -23.42 17.37 -46.52
CA SER A 20 -22.31 16.48 -46.18
C SER A 20 -22.80 15.33 -45.29
N ALA A 21 -22.07 14.20 -45.28
CA ALA A 21 -22.37 13.08 -44.38
C ALA A 21 -22.43 13.53 -42.91
N GLN A 22 -21.59 14.50 -42.52
CA GLN A 22 -21.60 15.06 -41.17
C GLN A 22 -22.90 15.82 -40.86
N ASP A 23 -23.45 16.55 -41.84
CA ASP A 23 -24.69 17.31 -41.66
C ASP A 23 -25.92 16.40 -41.63
N ILE A 24 -25.89 15.32 -42.41
CA ILE A 24 -26.88 14.24 -42.37
C ILE A 24 -26.91 13.60 -40.98
N THR A 25 -25.75 13.22 -40.43
CA THR A 25 -25.64 12.65 -39.08
C THR A 25 -26.06 13.64 -37.99
N LYS A 26 -25.71 14.93 -38.12
CA LYS A 26 -26.13 15.96 -37.17
C LYS A 26 -27.65 16.15 -37.18
N SER A 27 -28.28 16.20 -38.36
CA SER A 27 -29.73 16.37 -38.45
C SER A 27 -30.47 15.14 -37.92
N TYR A 28 -30.00 13.93 -38.26
CA TYR A 28 -30.52 12.69 -37.70
C TYR A 28 -30.47 12.69 -36.16
N ARG A 29 -29.31 13.01 -35.56
CA ARG A 29 -29.17 13.09 -34.09
C ARG A 29 -30.12 14.11 -33.46
N ARG A 30 -30.39 15.23 -34.13
CA ARG A 30 -31.36 16.23 -33.67
C ARG A 30 -32.79 15.69 -33.73
N LEU A 31 -33.21 15.15 -34.88
CA LEU A 31 -34.57 14.66 -35.11
C LEU A 31 -34.89 13.40 -34.28
N ALA A 32 -33.92 12.49 -34.11
CA ALA A 32 -34.06 11.30 -33.27
C ALA A 32 -34.33 11.64 -31.80
N ARG A 33 -33.75 12.74 -31.28
CA ARG A 33 -34.03 13.20 -29.90
C ARG A 33 -35.40 13.84 -29.76
N VAL A 34 -35.88 14.52 -30.80
CA VAL A 34 -37.18 15.20 -30.84
C VAL A 34 -38.31 14.18 -30.96
N HIS A 35 -38.14 13.17 -31.82
CA HIS A 35 -39.15 12.14 -32.09
C HIS A 35 -38.93 10.83 -31.33
N HIS A 36 -38.06 10.82 -30.31
CA HIS A 36 -37.77 9.62 -29.53
C HIS A 36 -39.05 9.05 -28.89
N PRO A 37 -39.30 7.72 -28.97
CA PRO A 37 -40.54 7.11 -28.45
C PRO A 37 -40.68 7.27 -26.93
N ASP A 38 -39.56 7.28 -26.19
CA ASP A 38 -39.55 7.45 -24.73
C ASP A 38 -40.10 8.81 -24.26
N LYS A 39 -39.93 9.87 -25.07
CA LYS A 39 -40.41 11.22 -24.73
C LYS A 39 -41.79 11.53 -25.31
N ASN A 40 -42.27 10.72 -26.25
CA ASN A 40 -43.50 10.94 -27.00
C ASN A 40 -44.41 9.70 -26.96
N LEU A 41 -44.57 9.11 -25.78
CA LEU A 41 -45.31 7.86 -25.55
C LEU A 41 -46.80 7.94 -25.99
N GLU A 42 -47.38 9.14 -26.04
CA GLU A 42 -48.79 9.38 -26.36
C GLU A 42 -49.04 9.87 -27.81
N ASN A 43 -47.98 10.15 -28.58
CA ASN A 43 -48.12 10.74 -29.91
C ASN A 43 -47.75 9.74 -31.02
N VAL A 44 -48.76 9.15 -31.65
CA VAL A 44 -48.60 8.14 -32.72
C VAL A 44 -47.80 8.70 -33.91
N ASN A 45 -47.92 10.01 -34.21
CA ASN A 45 -47.20 10.65 -35.30
C ASN A 45 -45.68 10.75 -35.04
N ALA A 46 -45.24 10.76 -33.78
CA ALA A 46 -43.81 10.80 -33.45
C ALA A 46 -43.11 9.50 -33.87
N THR A 47 -43.77 8.36 -33.69
CA THR A 47 -43.27 7.05 -34.10
C THR A 47 -43.16 6.94 -35.62
N GLU A 48 -44.16 7.40 -36.37
CA GLU A 48 -44.13 7.40 -37.84
C GLU A 48 -43.02 8.32 -38.39
N ASN A 49 -42.86 9.51 -37.81
CA ASN A 49 -41.80 10.43 -38.21
C ASN A 49 -40.41 9.90 -37.85
N PHE A 50 -40.26 9.24 -36.70
CA PHE A 50 -39.01 8.56 -36.32
C PHE A 50 -38.64 7.45 -37.31
N GLN A 51 -39.61 6.65 -37.75
CA GLN A 51 -39.40 5.61 -38.75
C GLN A 51 -38.96 6.19 -40.10
N LYS A 52 -39.56 7.31 -40.54
CA LYS A 52 -39.17 8.00 -41.79
C LYS A 52 -37.75 8.56 -41.70
N VAL A 53 -37.42 9.21 -40.59
CA VAL A 53 -36.08 9.77 -40.30
C VAL A 53 -35.02 8.66 -40.28
N GLN A 54 -35.35 7.50 -39.69
CA GLN A 54 -34.46 6.34 -39.66
C GLN A 54 -34.20 5.77 -41.05
N ALA A 55 -35.26 5.51 -41.82
CA ALA A 55 -35.15 4.98 -43.18
C ALA A 55 -34.36 5.92 -44.11
N ALA A 56 -34.55 7.23 -43.95
CA ALA A 56 -33.78 8.23 -44.67
C ALA A 56 -32.29 8.22 -44.30
N TYR A 57 -31.98 8.11 -43.00
CA TYR A 57 -30.59 8.05 -42.54
C TYR A 57 -29.88 6.77 -43.01
N GLU A 58 -30.54 5.61 -42.98
CA GLU A 58 -29.95 4.35 -43.44
C GLU A 58 -29.50 4.40 -44.90
N ILE A 59 -30.29 5.05 -45.76
CA ILE A 59 -29.97 5.18 -47.20
C ILE A 59 -28.98 6.32 -47.45
N LEU A 60 -29.12 7.47 -46.77
CA LEU A 60 -28.29 8.65 -47.02
C LEU A 60 -26.94 8.64 -46.27
N SER A 61 -26.78 7.83 -45.23
CA SER A 61 -25.52 7.69 -44.49
C SER A 61 -24.47 6.87 -45.24
N ASP A 62 -24.89 5.88 -46.02
CA ASP A 62 -24.00 5.10 -46.88
C ASP A 62 -23.87 5.77 -48.25
N GLU A 63 -22.66 6.22 -48.56
CA GLU A 63 -22.32 6.87 -49.83
C GLU A 63 -22.72 6.02 -51.05
N ARG A 64 -22.70 4.69 -50.95
CA ARG A 64 -23.12 3.81 -52.06
C ARG A 64 -24.63 3.87 -52.26
N GLN A 65 -25.40 3.75 -51.18
CA GLN A 65 -26.86 3.77 -51.21
C GLN A 65 -27.42 5.15 -51.56
N ARG A 66 -26.75 6.21 -51.08
CA ARG A 66 -27.06 7.59 -51.47
C ARG A 66 -26.89 7.80 -52.97
N ARG A 67 -25.80 7.30 -53.55
CA ARG A 67 -25.56 7.40 -55.00
C ARG A 67 -26.58 6.59 -55.81
N ASP A 68 -26.99 5.42 -55.33
CA ASP A 68 -28.02 4.61 -55.96
C ASP A 68 -29.41 5.28 -55.88
N TYR A 69 -29.68 6.02 -54.79
CA TYR A 69 -30.90 6.82 -54.62
C TYR A 69 -30.91 8.09 -55.50
N ASP A 70 -29.77 8.78 -55.57
CA ASP A 70 -29.62 10.02 -56.36
C ASP A 70 -29.55 9.75 -57.86
N GLN A 71 -29.24 8.51 -58.29
CA GLN A 71 -29.31 8.14 -59.69
C GLN A 71 -30.77 7.93 -60.12
N PRO A 72 -31.33 8.78 -60.99
CA PRO A 72 -32.64 8.54 -61.55
C PRO A 72 -32.61 7.22 -62.34
N VAL A 73 -33.59 6.35 -62.05
CA VAL A 73 -33.82 4.97 -62.54
C VAL A 73 -33.82 4.80 -64.08
N LEU A 74 -33.54 5.86 -64.86
CA LEU A 74 -33.36 5.79 -66.30
C LEU A 74 -32.08 5.03 -66.73
N LEU A 75 -31.12 4.81 -65.83
CA LEU A 75 -29.85 4.12 -66.12
C LEU A 75 -29.76 2.67 -65.62
N ASN A 76 -30.82 2.10 -65.04
CA ASN A 76 -30.82 0.71 -64.55
C ASN A 76 -31.23 -0.33 -65.62
N LEU A 77 -31.33 0.09 -66.88
CA LEU A 77 -31.57 -0.77 -68.05
C LEU A 77 -30.27 -1.29 -68.70
N PHE A 78 -29.10 -0.80 -68.31
CA PHE A 78 -27.82 -1.18 -68.90
C PHE A 78 -26.70 -1.25 -67.85
N SER A 79 -26.64 -2.33 -67.06
CA SER A 79 -25.38 -2.91 -66.54
C SER A 79 -25.67 -4.05 -65.57
N GLY A 80 -25.72 -5.28 -66.09
CA GLY A 80 -25.48 -6.47 -65.27
C GLY A 80 -23.98 -6.64 -65.04
N HIS A 81 -23.58 -6.94 -63.79
CA HIS A 81 -22.52 -7.90 -63.47
C HIS A 81 -22.41 -8.08 -61.95
N GLY A 82 -22.68 -9.30 -61.51
CA GLY A 82 -22.39 -9.74 -60.14
C GLY A 82 -20.89 -9.90 -59.90
N ARG A 83 -20.47 -9.61 -58.67
CA ARG A 83 -19.19 -10.06 -58.10
C ARG A 83 -19.41 -10.42 -56.63
N GLN A 84 -18.99 -11.64 -56.30
CA GLN A 84 -18.87 -12.17 -54.94
C GLN A 84 -17.74 -11.43 -54.20
N TYR A 85 -17.96 -11.14 -52.91
CA TYR A 85 -17.01 -10.50 -52.01
C TYR A 85 -16.30 -11.54 -51.15
N HIS A 86 -14.97 -11.50 -51.12
CA HIS A 86 -14.14 -12.15 -50.10
C HIS A 86 -13.27 -11.07 -49.44
N PRO A 87 -13.28 -10.90 -48.11
CA PRO A 87 -12.35 -10.00 -47.44
C PRO A 87 -11.00 -10.69 -47.17
N PRO A 88 -9.85 -10.00 -47.30
CA PRO A 88 -8.56 -10.52 -46.88
C PRO A 88 -8.32 -10.32 -45.38
N GLU A 89 -7.58 -11.26 -44.79
CA GLU A 89 -7.17 -11.30 -43.39
C GLU A 89 -6.06 -10.27 -43.11
N ASN A 90 -6.21 -9.56 -41.98
CA ASN A 90 -5.30 -8.62 -41.30
C ASN A 90 -5.36 -7.14 -41.69
N TYR A 91 -6.13 -6.39 -40.89
CA TYR A 91 -5.82 -5.00 -40.52
C TYR A 91 -6.35 -4.73 -39.10
N GLU A 92 -5.46 -4.52 -38.14
CA GLU A 92 -5.73 -3.87 -36.85
C GLU A 92 -5.37 -2.37 -36.95
N ASP A 93 -5.70 -1.60 -35.91
CA ASP A 93 -5.66 -0.13 -35.73
C ASP A 93 -6.88 0.64 -36.27
N GLU A 94 -7.52 1.58 -35.57
CA GLU A 94 -7.40 2.11 -34.20
C GLU A 94 -8.66 2.98 -33.97
N TYR A 95 -9.05 3.14 -32.70
CA TYR A 95 -10.27 3.76 -32.16
C TYR A 95 -10.89 4.98 -32.89
N ASP A 96 -12.21 4.96 -33.09
CA ASP A 96 -13.08 6.07 -32.68
C ASP A 96 -14.55 5.63 -32.51
N GLY A 97 -15.19 5.96 -31.37
CA GLY A 97 -16.66 5.89 -31.23
C GLY A 97 -17.27 4.95 -30.19
N MET A 98 -16.85 5.01 -28.91
CA MET A 98 -17.65 4.57 -27.75
C MET A 98 -18.94 5.41 -27.56
N GLU A 99 -19.73 5.59 -28.63
CA GLU A 99 -21.05 6.22 -28.66
C GLU A 99 -22.06 5.37 -29.49
N GLU A 100 -21.57 4.49 -30.39
CA GLU A 100 -22.42 3.58 -31.21
C GLU A 100 -22.84 2.29 -30.48
N MET A 101 -22.04 1.79 -29.53
CA MET A 101 -22.37 0.58 -28.75
C MET A 101 -23.53 0.78 -27.75
N MET A 102 -23.94 2.02 -27.47
CA MET A 102 -25.11 2.30 -26.62
C MET A 102 -26.42 2.35 -27.42
N PHE A 103 -26.35 2.68 -28.71
CA PHE A 103 -27.53 2.80 -29.57
C PHE A 103 -27.91 1.44 -30.19
N ASP A 104 -26.93 0.63 -30.61
CA ASP A 104 -27.16 -0.71 -31.19
C ASP A 104 -27.56 -1.77 -30.14
N GLN A 105 -27.10 -1.63 -28.89
CA GLN A 105 -27.54 -2.49 -27.77
C GLN A 105 -29.02 -2.27 -27.44
N PHE A 106 -29.50 -1.03 -27.52
CA PHE A 106 -30.91 -0.69 -27.31
C PHE A 106 -31.81 -1.25 -28.42
N LEU A 107 -31.37 -1.14 -29.68
CA LEU A 107 -32.10 -1.67 -30.85
C LEU A 107 -32.12 -3.21 -30.88
N ARG A 108 -31.02 -3.88 -30.50
CA ARG A 108 -30.98 -5.34 -30.35
C ARG A 108 -31.93 -5.84 -29.26
N ILE A 109 -31.99 -5.19 -28.10
CA ILE A 109 -32.89 -5.58 -27.00
C ILE A 109 -34.37 -5.43 -27.39
N PHE A 110 -34.70 -4.44 -28.22
CA PHE A 110 -36.06 -4.21 -28.71
C PHE A 110 -36.50 -5.25 -29.75
N PHE A 111 -35.60 -5.70 -30.65
CA PHE A 111 -35.91 -6.69 -31.70
C PHE A 111 -35.69 -8.17 -31.28
N THR A 112 -34.85 -8.48 -30.28
CA THR A 112 -34.60 -9.89 -29.85
C THR A 112 -35.68 -10.51 -28.97
N ARG A 113 -36.69 -9.73 -28.52
CA ARG A 113 -37.82 -10.28 -27.72
C ARG A 113 -38.90 -10.98 -28.57
N ALA A 114 -38.84 -10.91 -29.90
CA ALA A 114 -39.93 -11.33 -30.78
C ALA A 114 -39.65 -12.55 -31.69
N SER A 115 -38.59 -13.34 -31.45
CA SER A 115 -38.37 -14.58 -32.23
C SER A 115 -37.88 -15.74 -31.38
N SER A 116 -38.79 -16.34 -30.61
CA SER A 116 -38.64 -17.71 -30.11
C SER A 116 -38.65 -18.68 -31.30
N ARG A 117 -37.50 -19.29 -31.61
CA ARG A 117 -37.44 -20.46 -32.49
C ARG A 117 -37.90 -21.71 -31.73
N PRO A 118 -38.73 -22.60 -32.32
CA PRO A 118 -39.15 -23.83 -31.66
C PRO A 118 -38.16 -24.99 -31.88
N GLY A 119 -37.91 -25.80 -30.84
CA GLY A 119 -37.61 -27.23 -31.01
C GLY A 119 -36.25 -27.83 -30.62
N TYR A 120 -35.56 -27.35 -29.57
CA TYR A 120 -34.51 -28.13 -28.91
C TYR A 120 -34.63 -27.96 -27.39
N ASP A 121 -34.77 -29.06 -26.65
CA ASP A 121 -34.89 -29.02 -25.19
C ASP A 121 -33.52 -28.71 -24.57
N ARG A 122 -33.23 -27.42 -24.39
CA ARG A 122 -32.01 -26.91 -23.74
C ARG A 122 -32.04 -27.04 -22.21
N SER A 123 -33.09 -27.62 -21.61
CA SER A 123 -33.21 -27.67 -20.15
C SER A 123 -32.11 -28.53 -19.51
N ALA A 124 -31.88 -29.75 -20.01
CA ALA A 124 -30.89 -30.66 -19.45
C ALA A 124 -29.44 -30.16 -19.60
N GLU A 125 -29.10 -29.52 -20.72
CA GLU A 125 -27.77 -28.93 -20.92
C GLU A 125 -27.56 -27.69 -20.04
N PHE A 126 -28.61 -26.87 -19.86
CA PHE A 126 -28.57 -25.73 -18.96
C PHE A 126 -28.46 -26.15 -17.49
N GLU A 127 -29.15 -27.21 -17.08
CA GLU A 127 -29.01 -27.81 -15.75
C GLU A 127 -27.59 -28.33 -15.51
N ALA A 128 -27.03 -29.09 -16.45
CA ALA A 128 -25.66 -29.58 -16.35
C ALA A 128 -24.62 -28.44 -16.30
N GLU A 129 -24.84 -27.35 -17.04
CA GLU A 129 -23.99 -26.16 -16.99
C GLU A 129 -24.11 -25.41 -15.66
N MET A 130 -25.32 -25.25 -15.13
CA MET A 130 -25.55 -24.64 -13.83
C MET A 130 -24.89 -25.46 -12.72
N GLU A 131 -24.99 -26.79 -12.76
CA GLU A 131 -24.28 -27.66 -11.83
C GLU A 131 -22.76 -27.55 -11.95
N ARG A 132 -22.20 -27.47 -13.16
CA ARG A 132 -20.76 -27.21 -13.35
C ARG A 132 -20.35 -25.89 -12.71
N ARG A 133 -21.11 -24.83 -12.97
CA ARG A 133 -20.86 -23.49 -12.42
C ARG A 133 -20.95 -23.48 -10.90
N GLU A 134 -21.89 -24.23 -10.32
CA GLU A 134 -22.00 -24.39 -8.87
C GLU A 134 -20.81 -25.16 -8.27
N ARG A 135 -20.35 -26.24 -8.93
CA ARG A 135 -19.15 -26.98 -8.51
C ARG A 135 -17.90 -26.10 -8.57
N GLU A 136 -17.72 -25.35 -9.66
CA GLU A 136 -16.61 -24.41 -9.81
C GLU A 136 -16.68 -23.28 -8.78
N ALA A 137 -17.87 -22.71 -8.53
CA ALA A 137 -18.07 -21.71 -7.50
C ALA A 137 -17.76 -22.25 -6.09
N LYS A 138 -18.12 -23.51 -5.81
CA LYS A 138 -17.78 -24.18 -4.55
C LYS A 138 -16.28 -24.36 -4.40
N LEU A 139 -15.59 -24.88 -5.42
CA LEU A 139 -14.14 -25.04 -5.43
C LEU A 139 -13.43 -23.69 -5.26
N ARG A 140 -13.91 -22.65 -5.91
CA ARG A 140 -13.38 -21.30 -5.76
C ARG A 140 -13.53 -20.78 -4.33
N ARG A 141 -14.71 -20.96 -3.71
CA ARG A 141 -14.92 -20.58 -2.30
C ARG A 141 -14.03 -21.37 -1.35
N GLU A 142 -13.86 -22.67 -1.58
CA GLU A 142 -12.96 -23.51 -0.79
C GLU A 142 -11.49 -23.09 -0.94
N ALA A 143 -11.05 -22.76 -2.16
CA ALA A 143 -9.71 -22.26 -2.43
C ALA A 143 -9.47 -20.88 -1.79
N GLU A 144 -10.43 -19.96 -1.87
CA GLU A 144 -10.37 -18.66 -1.19
C GLU A 144 -10.30 -18.84 0.34
N ALA A 145 -11.13 -19.72 0.91
CA ALA A 145 -11.11 -20.03 2.34
C ALA A 145 -9.77 -20.66 2.79
N ALA A 146 -9.20 -21.57 1.99
CA ALA A 146 -7.91 -22.18 2.26
C ALA A 146 -6.78 -21.14 2.23
N TRP A 147 -6.77 -20.26 1.21
CA TRP A 147 -5.80 -19.17 1.12
C TRP A 147 -5.92 -18.19 2.30
N GLU A 148 -7.14 -17.88 2.75
CA GLU A 148 -7.36 -17.05 3.93
C GLU A 148 -6.88 -17.72 5.22
N ALA A 149 -7.10 -19.03 5.37
CA ALA A 149 -6.60 -19.82 6.49
C ALA A 149 -5.06 -19.81 6.54
N ASP A 150 -4.38 -20.03 5.42
CA ASP A 150 -2.92 -19.94 5.33
C ASP A 150 -2.40 -18.54 5.66
N ARG A 151 -3.10 -17.50 5.21
CA ARG A 151 -2.75 -16.13 5.57
C ARG A 151 -2.96 -15.85 7.06
N ALA A 152 -3.98 -16.45 7.67
CA ALA A 152 -4.22 -16.35 9.10
C ALA A 152 -3.14 -17.07 9.93
N THR A 153 -2.73 -18.27 9.52
CA THR A 153 -1.64 -19.01 10.18
C THR A 153 -0.31 -18.26 10.07
N ALA A 154 0.01 -17.69 8.90
CA ALA A 154 1.18 -16.84 8.71
C ALA A 154 1.18 -15.59 9.61
N ARG A 155 0.01 -14.95 9.80
CA ARG A 155 -0.14 -13.82 10.73
C ARG A 155 0.11 -14.24 12.18
N LEU A 156 -0.42 -15.39 12.60
CA LEU A 156 -0.20 -15.94 13.93
C LEU A 156 1.28 -16.31 14.14
N GLU A 157 1.92 -16.93 13.16
CA GLU A 157 3.35 -17.27 13.25
C GLU A 157 4.22 -16.01 13.36
N LYS A 158 3.94 -14.98 12.56
CA LYS A 158 4.61 -13.69 12.66
C LYS A 158 4.43 -13.06 14.05
N ALA A 159 3.19 -13.04 14.57
CA ALA A 159 2.91 -12.52 15.91
C ALA A 159 3.67 -13.29 17.00
N ARG A 160 3.81 -14.62 16.87
CA ARG A 160 4.62 -15.43 17.80
C ARG A 160 6.11 -15.08 17.73
N ARG A 161 6.66 -14.87 16.53
CA ARG A 161 8.07 -14.44 16.34
C ARG A 161 8.31 -13.07 16.95
N ASP A 162 7.42 -12.11 16.68
CA ASP A 162 7.52 -10.75 17.22
C ASP A 162 7.39 -10.73 18.76
N ALA A 163 6.48 -11.54 19.32
CA ALA A 163 6.34 -11.71 20.76
C ALA A 163 7.59 -12.35 21.39
N ALA A 164 8.19 -13.36 20.75
CA ALA A 164 9.42 -13.98 21.22
C ALA A 164 10.62 -13.01 21.20
N GLU A 165 10.76 -12.21 20.13
CA GLU A 165 11.81 -11.18 20.06
C GLU A 165 11.60 -10.08 21.10
N LYS A 166 10.36 -9.66 21.34
CA LYS A 166 10.03 -8.73 22.42
C LYS A 166 10.40 -9.32 23.79
N ALA A 167 10.01 -10.56 24.07
CA ALA A 167 10.34 -11.24 25.32
C ALA A 167 11.86 -11.34 25.55
N LYS A 168 12.65 -11.62 24.50
CA LYS A 168 14.13 -11.61 24.60
C LYS A 168 14.69 -10.23 24.93
N ARG A 169 14.15 -9.16 24.33
CA ARG A 169 14.56 -7.78 24.61
C ARG A 169 14.23 -7.38 26.04
N ASP A 170 13.03 -7.71 26.50
CA ASP A 170 12.56 -7.42 27.85
C ASP A 170 13.42 -8.19 28.88
N ALA A 171 13.65 -9.48 28.68
CA ALA A 171 14.53 -10.29 29.53
C ALA A 171 15.98 -9.77 29.57
N LYS A 172 16.51 -9.30 28.43
CA LYS A 172 17.86 -8.68 28.38
C LYS A 172 17.89 -7.35 29.13
N ALA A 173 16.83 -6.54 29.05
CA ALA A 173 16.72 -5.29 29.77
C ALA A 173 16.62 -5.51 31.29
N GLU A 174 15.84 -6.50 31.71
CA GLU A 174 15.76 -6.92 33.11
C GLU A 174 17.11 -7.42 33.63
N LEU A 175 17.78 -8.31 32.92
CA LEU A 175 19.11 -8.79 33.30
C LEU A 175 20.13 -7.65 33.41
N LYS A 176 20.10 -6.70 32.47
CA LYS A 176 20.99 -5.54 32.52
C LYS A 176 20.71 -4.71 33.77
N LYS A 177 19.43 -4.49 34.10
CA LYS A 177 19.03 -3.75 35.30
C LYS A 177 19.49 -4.46 36.57
N THR A 178 19.29 -5.78 36.68
CA THR A 178 19.76 -6.54 37.84
C THR A 178 21.28 -6.48 37.98
N MET A 179 22.03 -6.56 36.88
CA MET A 179 23.49 -6.41 36.91
C MET A 179 23.93 -4.99 37.36
N GLU A 180 23.20 -3.95 36.95
CA GLU A 180 23.46 -2.57 37.38
C GLU A 180 23.15 -2.37 38.86
N ASP A 181 22.02 -2.92 39.34
CA ASP A 181 21.61 -2.88 40.74
C ASP A 181 22.59 -3.67 41.64
N ASP A 182 23.00 -4.87 41.21
CA ASP A 182 24.02 -5.68 41.91
C ASP A 182 25.37 -4.96 41.96
N ALA A 183 25.77 -4.29 40.88
CA ALA A 183 27.00 -3.50 40.86
C ALA A 183 26.92 -2.27 41.77
N ALA A 184 25.76 -1.63 41.88
CA ALA A 184 25.53 -0.53 42.81
C ALA A 184 25.58 -1.01 44.26
N ASN A 185 24.89 -2.10 44.59
CA ASN A 185 24.90 -2.73 45.91
C ASN A 185 26.31 -3.17 46.32
N LEU A 186 27.08 -3.74 45.39
CA LEU A 186 28.47 -4.12 45.65
C LEU A 186 29.34 -2.88 45.95
N LYS A 187 29.18 -1.80 45.18
CA LYS A 187 29.89 -0.54 45.44
C LYS A 187 29.56 -0.01 46.83
N GLU A 188 28.28 0.09 47.18
CA GLU A 188 27.84 0.55 48.50
C GLU A 188 28.41 -0.32 49.62
N LYS A 189 28.35 -1.66 49.48
CA LYS A 189 28.95 -2.59 50.43
C LYS A 189 30.46 -2.36 50.59
N THR A 190 31.19 -2.22 49.48
CA THR A 190 32.63 -1.95 49.56
C THR A 190 32.93 -0.62 50.23
N GLU A 191 32.16 0.43 49.95
CA GLU A 191 32.31 1.75 50.60
C GLU A 191 32.04 1.67 52.11
N MET A 192 31.00 0.93 52.52
CA MET A 192 30.72 0.67 53.93
C MET A 192 31.87 -0.09 54.61
N GLU A 193 32.40 -1.14 53.97
CA GLU A 193 33.55 -1.88 54.48
C GLU A 193 34.80 -1.00 54.62
N TYR A 194 35.05 -0.10 53.67
CA TYR A 194 36.15 0.88 53.77
C TYR A 194 35.94 1.84 54.93
N LYS A 195 34.73 2.38 55.11
CA LYS A 195 34.38 3.27 56.23
C LYS A 195 34.61 2.59 57.58
N LEU A 196 34.08 1.37 57.74
CA LEU A 196 34.23 0.59 58.97
C LEU A 196 35.71 0.31 59.29
N LYS A 197 36.50 -0.08 58.28
CA LYS A 197 37.95 -0.29 58.46
C LYS A 197 38.68 0.98 58.91
N MET A 198 38.29 2.15 58.38
CA MET A 198 38.88 3.42 58.82
C MET A 198 38.49 3.74 60.27
N GLU A 199 37.24 3.54 60.65
CA GLU A 199 36.79 3.75 62.04
C GLU A 199 37.51 2.86 63.04
N LEU A 200 37.73 1.59 62.71
CA LEU A 200 38.52 0.67 63.54
C LEU A 200 39.97 1.15 63.74
N ILE A 201 40.61 1.66 62.67
CA ILE A 201 41.97 2.21 62.77
C ILE A 201 41.99 3.46 63.65
N PHE A 202 41.02 4.36 63.51
CA PHE A 202 40.93 5.54 64.38
C PHE A 202 40.68 5.18 65.84
N ALA A 203 39.81 4.20 66.10
CA ALA A 203 39.55 3.71 67.45
C ALA A 203 40.81 3.10 68.09
N ALA A 204 41.56 2.28 67.35
CA ALA A 204 42.83 1.71 67.83
C ALA A 204 43.89 2.78 68.14
N ASN A 205 43.89 3.88 67.38
CA ASN A 205 44.78 5.02 67.60
C ASN A 205 44.27 6.02 68.65
N GLY A 206 43.08 5.81 69.21
CA GLY A 206 42.49 6.67 70.24
C GLY A 206 42.01 8.04 69.73
N CYS A 207 41.75 8.17 68.42
CA CYS A 207 41.41 9.44 67.79
C CYS A 207 39.89 9.55 67.62
N VAL A 208 39.24 10.34 68.47
CA VAL A 208 37.77 10.42 68.58
C VAL A 208 37.24 11.66 67.88
N THR A 209 37.91 12.80 68.05
CA THR A 209 37.49 14.07 67.43
C THR A 209 37.96 14.16 65.97
N ASP A 210 37.28 14.96 65.15
CA ASP A 210 37.65 15.09 63.74
C ASP A 210 39.02 15.79 63.56
N ALA A 211 39.39 16.68 64.48
CA ALA A 211 40.72 17.27 64.54
C ALA A 211 41.80 16.21 64.84
N GLU A 212 41.53 15.30 65.80
CA GLU A 212 42.42 14.18 66.10
C GLU A 212 42.52 13.22 64.90
N LYS A 213 41.41 12.86 64.26
CA LYS A 213 41.40 11.99 63.06
C LYS A 213 42.20 12.58 61.90
N GLN A 214 42.20 13.90 61.73
CA GLN A 214 43.05 14.57 60.74
C GLN A 214 44.55 14.41 61.06
N THR A 215 44.92 14.51 62.35
CA THR A 215 46.31 14.32 62.79
C THR A 215 46.75 12.85 62.82
N CYS A 216 45.81 11.93 63.06
CA CYS A 216 46.00 10.49 63.10
C CYS A 216 45.74 9.79 61.76
N CYS A 217 45.47 10.52 60.67
CA CYS A 217 45.21 9.93 59.34
C CYS A 217 46.45 9.11 58.91
N GLU A 218 46.39 7.79 59.16
CA GLU A 218 47.38 6.84 58.69
C GLU A 218 47.21 6.67 57.18
N HIS A 219 48.25 7.03 56.45
CA HIS A 219 48.27 7.02 54.99
C HIS A 219 48.31 5.58 54.47
N CYS A 220 47.15 4.93 54.38
CA CYS A 220 47.04 3.50 54.12
C CYS A 220 46.56 3.16 52.69
N PHE A 221 46.84 1.92 52.26
CA PHE A 221 46.46 1.39 50.94
C PHE A 221 44.94 1.33 50.69
N PHE A 222 44.14 1.45 51.76
CA PHE A 222 42.68 1.40 51.73
C PHE A 222 42.01 2.69 51.24
N TRP A 223 42.75 3.69 50.80
CA TRP A 223 42.17 4.95 50.34
C TRP A 223 41.59 4.88 48.93
N PRO A 224 40.56 5.70 48.65
CA PRO A 224 39.95 5.75 47.33
C PRO A 224 41.00 6.07 46.27
N LYS A 225 41.05 5.21 45.27
CA LYS A 225 41.91 5.35 44.09
C LYS A 225 41.16 6.20 43.08
N GLU A 226 41.72 7.34 42.73
CA GLU A 226 41.20 8.17 41.64
C GLU A 226 42.10 8.06 40.42
N HIS A 227 41.51 7.77 39.26
CA HIS A 227 42.22 7.78 37.99
C HIS A 227 42.12 9.16 37.33
N MET A 228 43.27 9.75 37.04
CA MET A 228 43.45 11.07 36.46
C MET A 228 43.73 10.97 34.96
N LYS A 229 43.24 11.93 34.16
CA LYS A 229 43.54 12.00 32.70
C LYS A 229 45.00 12.34 32.38
N LYS A 230 45.75 12.90 33.35
CA LYS A 230 47.15 13.31 33.21
C LYS A 230 47.95 12.85 34.42
N LYS A 231 49.28 12.77 34.29
CA LYS A 231 50.18 12.46 35.41
C LYS A 231 50.04 13.52 36.50
N PHE A 232 49.67 13.11 37.71
CA PHE A 232 49.54 14.01 38.86
C PHE A 232 50.87 14.15 39.61
N LYS A 233 51.05 15.28 40.30
CA LYS A 233 52.21 15.53 41.16
C LYS A 233 51.92 15.00 42.57
N CYS A 234 52.71 14.05 43.05
CA CYS A 234 52.60 13.56 44.42
C CYS A 234 52.99 14.66 45.42
N LEU A 235 52.18 14.90 46.44
CA LEU A 235 52.45 15.94 47.45
C LEU A 235 53.55 15.56 48.45
N THR A 236 53.93 14.27 48.55
CA THR A 236 55.02 13.82 49.43
C THR A 236 56.38 13.81 48.73
N CYS A 237 56.50 13.19 47.55
CA CYS A 237 57.80 13.13 46.86
C CYS A 237 57.99 14.21 45.79
N GLY A 238 56.96 15.01 45.49
CA GLY A 238 57.01 16.06 44.48
C GLY A 238 57.07 15.55 43.03
N GLN A 239 57.14 14.23 42.81
CA GLN A 239 57.31 13.62 41.49
C GLN A 239 55.98 13.47 40.75
N LYS A 240 56.00 13.68 39.42
CA LYS A 240 54.86 13.39 38.53
C LYS A 240 54.87 11.91 38.14
N ARG A 241 54.05 11.08 38.79
CA ARG A 241 54.07 9.62 38.60
C ARG A 241 52.67 9.03 38.52
N GLY A 242 52.48 8.10 37.59
CA GLY A 242 51.22 7.37 37.40
C GLY A 242 50.03 8.24 36.98
N MET A 243 48.95 7.60 36.59
CA MET A 243 47.64 8.23 36.41
C MET A 243 46.72 8.01 37.60
N THR A 244 47.09 7.15 38.57
CA THR A 244 46.28 6.83 39.74
C THR A 244 46.81 7.54 40.98
N GLN A 245 45.99 8.41 41.57
CA GLN A 245 46.28 9.08 42.85
C GLN A 245 45.47 8.47 44.00
N TYR A 246 46.04 8.52 45.19
CA TYR A 246 45.39 8.11 46.44
C TYR A 246 45.16 9.36 47.29
N LYS A 247 43.90 9.68 47.61
CA LYS A 247 43.54 10.86 48.43
C LYS A 247 43.07 10.45 49.82
N CYS A 248 43.61 11.07 50.89
CA CYS A 248 42.97 10.97 52.23
C CYS A 248 41.69 11.80 52.19
N PRO A 249 40.54 11.26 52.61
CA PRO A 249 39.33 12.05 52.84
C PRO A 249 39.52 13.11 53.94
N TYR A 250 40.45 12.88 54.88
CA TYR A 250 40.61 13.69 56.08
C TYR A 250 41.73 14.73 55.98
N CYS A 251 42.89 14.39 55.40
CA CYS A 251 44.03 15.32 55.28
C CYS A 251 44.25 15.88 53.86
N ALA A 252 43.36 15.57 52.91
CA ALA A 252 43.40 16.01 51.51
C ALA A 252 44.72 15.73 50.74
N LEU A 253 45.61 14.90 51.29
CA LEU A 253 46.89 14.58 50.66
C LEU A 253 46.71 13.60 49.49
N ALA A 254 47.20 13.99 48.31
CA ALA A 254 47.29 13.15 47.12
C ALA A 254 48.69 12.50 47.02
N LEU A 255 48.72 11.16 47.14
CA LEU A 255 49.94 10.36 47.16
C LEU A 255 50.04 9.42 45.95
N CYS A 256 51.27 9.11 45.52
CA CYS A 256 51.54 8.04 44.56
C CYS A 256 51.70 6.68 45.25
N GLN A 257 51.48 5.59 44.51
CA GLN A 257 51.55 4.22 45.03
C GLN A 257 52.87 3.90 45.76
N LEU A 258 53.98 4.44 45.27
CA LEU A 258 55.31 4.26 45.90
C LEU A 258 55.41 5.00 47.24
N CYS A 259 54.91 6.23 47.33
CA CYS A 259 54.88 6.97 48.59
C CYS A 259 53.89 6.36 49.59
N LEU A 260 52.80 5.78 49.10
CA LEU A 260 51.85 5.04 49.94
C LEU A 260 52.48 3.77 50.51
N GLY A 261 53.23 3.01 49.70
CA GLY A 261 53.96 1.82 50.16
C GLY A 261 55.15 2.14 51.07
N ALA A 262 55.83 3.28 50.86
CA ALA A 262 56.96 3.73 51.67
C ALA A 262 56.53 4.36 53.00
N LYS A 263 55.36 5.02 53.06
CA LYS A 263 54.72 5.50 54.30
C LYS A 263 54.01 4.37 55.08
N ARG A 264 54.50 3.13 55.01
CA ARG A 264 54.25 2.14 56.09
C ARG A 264 54.91 2.69 57.37
N PHE A 265 54.29 3.71 57.96
CA PHE A 265 54.66 4.20 59.26
C PHE A 265 54.36 3.07 60.25
N THR A 266 55.42 2.72 60.93
CA THR A 266 55.53 1.70 61.95
C THR A 266 54.66 2.04 63.15
N LYS A 267 53.43 1.55 63.19
CA LYS A 267 52.90 0.98 64.43
C LYS A 267 52.20 -0.32 64.08
N LYS A 268 52.75 -1.39 64.64
CA LYS A 268 52.18 -2.74 64.55
C LYS A 268 50.77 -2.70 65.16
N LEU A 269 49.86 -3.51 64.60
CA LEU A 269 48.85 -4.20 65.41
C LEU A 269 49.52 -4.88 66.61
#